data_AF-A0A9E3IJ14-F1
#
_entry.id   AF-A0A9E3IJ14-F1
#
_cell.length_a   1.000
_cell.length_b   1.000
_cell.length_c   1.000
_cell.angle_alpha   90.00
_cell.angle_beta   90.00
_cell.angle_gamma   90.00
#
_symmetry.space_group_name_H-M   'P 1'
#
loop_
_entity.id
_entity.type
_entity.pdbx_description
1 polymer ?
#
loop_
_entity_poly.entity_id
_entity_poly.type
_entity_poly.pdbx_seq_one_letter_code
_entity_poly.pdbx_strand_id
1 'polypeptide(L)'
;MDSENGLGGLRLGDCEPKDWFVVFHENRGRWWVDWLACGRFKHVSVFGKVERSGAWVFYDFHLDRAHIMVVGDWEADIAIGHYADMGTVVRFPRLLSNVGAFAFRPGWWCVPAVAHIIGLRTCALRPDALFRQCLANGGEIVGREGQNDDPENQG
;
A
#
# COMPACT_ATOMS: atom_id res chain seq x y z
N MET A 1 14.82 20.03 12.11
CA MET A 1 15.97 20.38 11.26
C MET A 1 15.60 19.97 9.87
N ASP A 2 14.96 20.91 9.17
CA ASP A 2 14.48 20.75 7.81
C ASP A 2 15.68 20.78 6.87
N SER A 3 15.97 19.66 6.21
CA SER A 3 16.96 19.64 5.13
C SER A 3 16.33 20.22 3.87
N GLU A 4 16.21 21.54 3.84
CA GLU A 4 15.86 22.36 2.67
C GLU A 4 17.02 22.42 1.67
N ASN A 5 17.41 21.27 1.09
CA ASN A 5 18.27 21.25 -0.08
C ASN A 5 17.45 20.87 -1.30
N GLY A 6 16.57 21.79 -1.72
CA GLY A 6 15.80 21.67 -2.95
C GLY A 6 16.62 22.09 -4.17
N LEU A 7 16.70 21.22 -5.18
CA LEU A 7 17.14 21.58 -6.53
C LEU A 7 16.20 22.68 -7.07
N GLY A 8 16.60 23.95 -7.01
CA GLY A 8 15.87 25.07 -7.62
C GLY A 8 14.47 25.36 -7.03
N GLY A 9 14.27 25.21 -5.71
CA GLY A 9 12.98 25.48 -5.06
C GLY A 9 12.00 24.30 -5.06
N LEU A 10 12.42 23.13 -5.55
CA LEU A 10 11.68 21.87 -5.43
C LEU A 10 11.74 21.33 -4.00
N ARG A 11 10.60 21.16 -3.33
CA ARG A 11 10.50 20.38 -2.09
C ARG A 11 10.27 18.92 -2.45
N LEU A 12 11.19 18.04 -2.04
CA LEU A 12 11.11 16.59 -2.35
C LEU A 12 9.81 15.95 -1.86
N GLY A 13 9.28 16.40 -0.72
CA GLY A 13 8.00 15.91 -0.19
C GLY A 13 6.79 16.19 -1.09
N ASP A 14 6.87 17.17 -2.00
CA ASP A 14 5.82 17.44 -2.99
C ASP A 14 5.89 16.46 -4.18
N CYS A 15 7.01 15.75 -4.34
CA CYS A 15 7.25 14.79 -5.42
C CYS A 15 6.90 13.34 -5.00
N GLU A 16 6.26 13.17 -3.85
CA GLU A 16 5.90 11.87 -3.29
C GLU A 16 4.41 11.84 -2.93
N PRO A 17 3.75 10.66 -2.94
CA PRO A 17 2.36 10.57 -2.52
C PRO A 17 2.15 11.01 -1.07
N LYS A 18 1.10 11.81 -0.85
CA LYS A 18 0.63 12.19 0.50
C LYS A 18 -0.19 11.08 1.15
N ASP A 19 -0.97 10.39 0.35
CA ASP A 19 -1.75 9.22 0.73
C ASP A 19 -1.25 8.02 -0.07
N TRP A 20 -1.09 6.90 0.62
CA TRP A 20 -0.80 5.61 0.02
C TRP A 20 -2.02 4.71 0.13
N PHE A 21 -2.33 4.00 -0.94
CA PHE A 21 -3.36 2.96 -0.99
C PHE A 21 -2.66 1.61 -0.95
N VAL A 22 -2.67 1.00 0.23
CA VAL A 22 -2.05 -0.30 0.47
C VAL A 22 -3.06 -1.40 0.12
N VAL A 23 -2.68 -2.26 -0.82
CA VAL A 23 -3.50 -3.37 -1.26
C VAL A 23 -3.00 -4.66 -0.62
N PHE A 24 -3.85 -5.30 0.15
CA PHE A 24 -3.61 -6.60 0.77
C PHE A 24 -4.26 -7.68 -0.08
N HIS A 25 -3.44 -8.46 -0.78
CA HIS A 25 -3.92 -9.42 -1.78
C HIS A 25 -4.50 -10.64 -1.09
N GLU A 26 -5.77 -10.92 -1.38
CA GLU A 26 -6.50 -12.05 -0.78
C GLU A 26 -6.21 -13.36 -1.52
N ASN A 27 -6.17 -14.46 -0.78
CA ASN A 27 -6.17 -15.77 -1.40
C ASN A 27 -7.61 -16.13 -1.84
N ARG A 28 -7.83 -16.35 -3.14
CA ARG A 28 -9.09 -16.94 -3.64
C ARG A 28 -9.13 -18.47 -3.49
N GLY A 29 -8.23 -19.04 -2.68
CA GLY A 29 -8.18 -20.44 -2.34
C GLY A 29 -9.30 -20.87 -1.38
N ARG A 30 -9.43 -22.18 -1.14
CA ARG A 30 -10.42 -22.69 -0.19
C ARG A 30 -10.00 -22.29 1.24
N TRP A 31 -10.91 -21.76 2.03
CA TRP A 31 -10.70 -21.28 3.42
C TRP A 31 -9.95 -22.26 4.35
N TRP A 32 -10.05 -23.58 4.13
CA TRP A 32 -9.31 -24.59 4.90
C TRP A 32 -7.82 -24.67 4.53
N VAL A 33 -7.45 -24.28 3.31
CA VAL A 33 -6.05 -24.11 2.87
C VAL A 33 -5.45 -22.85 3.49
N ASP A 34 -6.22 -21.78 3.66
CA ASP A 34 -5.77 -20.55 4.35
C ASP A 34 -5.52 -20.76 5.84
N TRP A 35 -6.32 -21.63 6.45
CA TRP A 35 -6.12 -22.08 7.83
C TRP A 35 -4.79 -22.84 7.98
N LEU A 36 -4.45 -23.72 7.03
CA LEU A 36 -3.16 -24.43 7.01
C LEU A 36 -1.99 -23.52 6.56
N ALA A 37 -2.25 -22.51 5.72
CA ALA A 37 -1.26 -21.61 5.12
C ALA A 37 -1.02 -20.29 5.89
N CYS A 38 -1.43 -20.22 7.16
CA CYS A 38 -0.98 -19.18 8.10
C CYS A 38 -1.31 -17.70 7.75
N GLY A 39 -2.50 -17.40 7.20
CA GLY A 39 -3.00 -16.01 7.07
C GLY A 39 -3.87 -15.78 5.82
N ARG A 40 -4.73 -14.75 5.86
CA ARG A 40 -5.66 -14.36 4.78
C ARG A 40 -4.92 -13.73 3.60
N PHE A 41 -3.92 -12.91 3.91
CA PHE A 41 -3.22 -12.12 2.91
C PHE A 41 -1.86 -12.74 2.62
N LYS A 42 -1.57 -12.99 1.33
CA LYS A 42 -0.28 -13.58 0.91
C LYS A 42 0.71 -12.54 0.41
N HIS A 43 0.22 -11.39 -0.01
CA HIS A 43 1.02 -10.36 -0.64
C HIS A 43 0.49 -8.97 -0.31
N VAL A 44 1.34 -7.96 -0.47
CA VAL A 44 0.98 -6.56 -0.29
C VAL A 44 1.66 -5.70 -1.36
N SER A 45 0.89 -4.82 -1.97
CA SER A 45 1.38 -3.81 -2.90
C SER A 45 0.84 -2.44 -2.48
N VAL A 46 1.32 -1.37 -3.12
CA VAL A 46 0.88 -0.02 -2.76
C VAL A 46 0.86 0.89 -3.99
N PHE A 47 -0.06 1.84 -4.01
CA PHE A 47 -0.06 2.89 -5.02
C PHE A 47 -0.45 4.24 -4.42
N GLY A 48 -0.12 5.33 -5.11
CA GLY A 48 -0.43 6.68 -4.64
C GLY A 48 -0.23 7.73 -5.72
N LYS A 49 -0.95 8.85 -5.59
CA LYS A 49 -0.87 9.98 -6.51
C LYS A 49 0.19 10.98 -6.04
N VAL A 50 1.07 11.37 -6.94
CA VAL A 50 1.99 12.49 -6.75
C VAL A 50 1.30 13.75 -7.24
N GLU A 51 0.72 14.52 -6.33
CA GLU A 51 -0.11 15.70 -6.64
C GLU A 51 0.61 16.71 -7.55
N ARG A 52 1.91 16.91 -7.33
CA ARG A 52 2.71 17.87 -8.12
C ARG A 52 2.75 17.54 -9.61
N SER A 53 2.87 16.26 -9.96
CA SER A 53 2.95 15.81 -11.36
C SER A 53 1.61 15.32 -11.90
N GLY A 54 0.62 15.08 -11.03
CA GLY A 54 -0.62 14.39 -11.38
C GLY A 54 -0.42 12.91 -11.75
N ALA A 55 0.78 12.36 -11.57
CA ALA A 55 1.08 10.98 -11.91
C ALA A 55 0.73 10.04 -10.76
N TRP A 56 0.31 8.83 -11.10
CA TRP A 56 0.13 7.75 -10.16
C TRP A 56 1.34 6.82 -10.18
N VAL A 57 1.80 6.42 -9.00
CA VAL A 57 2.90 5.49 -8.82
C VAL A 57 2.35 4.23 -8.19
N PHE A 58 2.66 3.08 -8.78
CA PHE A 58 2.33 1.76 -8.28
C PHE A 58 3.64 1.04 -7.96
N TYR A 59 3.69 0.41 -6.80
CA TYR A 59 4.82 -0.37 -6.32
C TYR A 59 4.34 -1.77 -5.93
N ASP A 60 4.95 -2.76 -6.56
CA ASP A 60 4.73 -4.16 -6.28
C ASP A 60 6.07 -4.88 -6.14
N PHE A 61 6.25 -5.62 -5.04
CA PHE A 61 7.48 -6.36 -4.78
C PHE A 61 7.28 -7.86 -5.05
N HIS A 62 8.04 -8.40 -5.99
CA HIS A 62 8.16 -9.83 -6.22
C HIS A 62 9.58 -10.31 -5.85
N LEU A 63 9.73 -11.61 -5.55
CA LEU A 63 11.01 -12.18 -5.14
C LEU A 63 12.13 -12.00 -6.18
N ASP A 64 11.79 -11.91 -7.46
CA ASP A 64 12.70 -11.73 -8.58
C ASP A 64 12.89 -10.26 -8.99
N ARG A 65 11.93 -9.37 -8.67
CA ARG A 65 11.98 -7.95 -9.06
C ARG A 65 11.07 -7.06 -8.22
N ALA A 66 11.47 -5.80 -8.06
CA ALA A 66 10.55 -4.73 -7.70
C ALA A 66 9.95 -4.13 -8.98
N HIS A 67 8.63 -4.16 -9.09
CA HIS A 67 7.87 -3.57 -10.20
C HIS A 67 7.38 -2.18 -9.80
N ILE A 68 7.78 -1.17 -10.56
CA ILE A 68 7.36 0.22 -10.39
C ILE A 68 6.71 0.67 -11.69
N MET A 69 5.45 1.08 -11.60
CA MET A 69 4.70 1.59 -12.74
C MET A 69 4.27 3.02 -12.45
N VAL A 70 4.48 3.90 -13.42
CA VAL A 70 4.08 5.30 -13.35
C VAL A 70 3.15 5.58 -14.52
N VAL A 71 1.96 6.07 -14.22
CA VAL A 71 0.92 6.39 -15.22
C VAL A 71 0.40 7.79 -15.01
N GLY A 72 -0.05 8.44 -16.09
CA GLY A 72 -0.75 9.71 -15.98
C GLY A 72 -2.14 9.53 -15.36
N ASP A 73 -2.69 10.59 -14.76
CA ASP A 73 -4.03 10.59 -14.16
C ASP A 73 -5.12 10.03 -15.11
N TRP A 74 -5.01 10.34 -16.40
CA TRP A 74 -5.97 9.95 -17.43
C TRP A 74 -5.99 8.44 -17.76
N GLU A 75 -4.94 7.69 -17.40
CA GLU A 75 -4.86 6.22 -17.54
C GLU A 75 -5.00 5.50 -16.20
N ALA A 76 -5.03 6.25 -15.09
CA ALA A 76 -4.87 5.69 -13.76
C ALA A 76 -6.02 4.78 -13.37
N ASP A 77 -7.25 5.05 -13.81
CA ASP A 77 -8.45 4.29 -13.44
C ASP A 77 -8.32 2.79 -13.74
N ILE A 78 -7.71 2.44 -14.89
CA ILE A 78 -7.50 1.04 -15.29
C ILE A 78 -6.52 0.36 -14.33
N ALA A 79 -5.42 1.04 -13.99
CA ALA A 79 -4.42 0.52 -13.07
C ALA A 79 -4.96 0.45 -11.64
N ILE A 80 -5.67 1.47 -11.16
CA ILE A 80 -6.30 1.50 -9.83
C ILE A 80 -7.30 0.35 -9.72
N GLY A 81 -8.17 0.17 -10.72
CA GLY A 81 -9.13 -0.93 -10.76
C GLY A 81 -8.44 -2.30 -10.69
N HIS A 82 -7.39 -2.50 -11.51
CA HIS A 82 -6.60 -3.73 -11.47
C HIS A 82 -6.04 -4.03 -10.07
N TYR A 83 -5.48 -3.03 -9.39
CA TYR A 83 -4.93 -3.20 -8.05
C TYR A 83 -6.02 -3.40 -6.99
N ALA A 84 -7.13 -2.67 -7.07
CA ALA A 84 -8.26 -2.80 -6.15
C ALA A 84 -8.93 -4.17 -6.25
N ASP A 85 -8.99 -4.77 -7.43
CA ASP A 85 -9.59 -6.10 -7.65
C ASP A 85 -8.78 -7.27 -7.07
N MET A 86 -7.51 -7.02 -6.71
CA MET A 86 -6.62 -8.02 -6.12
C MET A 86 -6.84 -8.24 -4.62
N GLY A 87 -7.52 -7.33 -3.92
CA GLY A 87 -7.84 -7.53 -2.50
C GLY A 87 -8.29 -6.29 -1.74
N THR A 88 -7.98 -6.27 -0.44
CA THR A 88 -8.42 -5.19 0.46
C THR A 88 -7.55 -3.96 0.32
N VAL A 89 -8.16 -2.81 0.05
CA VAL A 89 -7.45 -1.53 -0.07
C VAL A 89 -7.59 -0.71 1.19
N VAL A 90 -6.46 -0.36 1.79
CA VAL A 90 -6.36 0.54 2.94
C VAL A 90 -5.70 1.84 2.50
N ARG A 91 -6.44 2.96 2.59
CA ARG A 91 -5.86 4.29 2.51
C ARG A 91 -5.08 4.56 3.78
N PHE A 92 -3.82 4.95 3.64
CA PHE A 92 -2.93 5.23 4.75
C PHE A 92 -2.25 6.58 4.51
N PRO A 93 -2.46 7.58 5.40
CA PRO A 93 -1.77 8.85 5.28
C PRO A 93 -0.28 8.61 5.46
N ARG A 94 0.54 9.24 4.62
CA ARG A 94 1.99 9.14 4.76
C ARG A 94 2.40 9.65 6.14
N LEU A 95 3.03 8.79 6.92
CA LEU A 95 3.70 9.20 8.14
C LEU A 95 5.09 9.70 7.78
N LEU A 96 5.34 11.00 7.97
CA LEU A 96 6.67 11.61 7.88
C LEU A 96 7.53 11.16 9.08
N SER A 97 7.77 9.85 9.20
CA SER A 97 8.63 9.29 10.24
C SER A 97 10.09 9.43 9.83
N ASN A 98 10.94 9.97 10.70
CA ASN A 98 12.39 9.92 10.54
C ASN A 98 12.86 8.47 10.28
N VAL A 99 13.59 8.30 9.18
CA VAL A 99 14.18 7.03 8.74
C VAL A 99 15.17 6.55 9.81
N GLY A 100 14.80 5.52 10.56
CA GLY A 100 15.68 5.02 11.62
C GLY A 100 15.20 3.75 12.28
N ALA A 101 15.53 2.60 11.68
CA ALA A 101 16.05 1.38 12.29
C ALA A 101 15.88 0.25 11.27
N PHE A 102 16.92 0.01 10.47
CA PHE A 102 17.02 -1.15 9.59
C PHE A 102 17.11 -2.40 10.46
N ALA A 103 16.01 -3.15 10.58
CA ALA A 103 16.04 -4.48 11.17
C ALA A 103 16.18 -5.47 10.02
N PHE A 104 17.38 -6.03 9.85
CA PHE A 104 17.60 -7.15 8.94
C PHE A 104 16.67 -8.30 9.36
N ARG A 105 15.74 -8.67 8.49
CA ARG A 105 14.74 -9.70 8.76
C ARG A 105 14.62 -10.66 7.58
N PRO A 106 14.88 -11.96 7.76
CA PRO A 106 14.69 -12.93 6.68
C PRO A 106 13.19 -13.16 6.43
N GLY A 107 12.77 -13.00 5.16
CA GLY A 107 11.45 -13.41 4.65
C GLY A 107 10.79 -12.41 3.69
N TRP A 108 10.54 -12.85 2.44
CA TRP A 108 9.46 -12.46 1.51
C TRP A 108 9.04 -10.97 1.57
N TRP A 109 9.84 -10.12 0.92
CA TRP A 109 10.08 -8.71 1.26
C TRP A 109 8.99 -7.68 0.92
N CYS A 110 7.77 -8.09 0.54
CA CYS A 110 6.70 -7.13 0.24
C CYS A 110 6.26 -6.35 1.49
N VAL A 111 6.17 -7.01 2.65
CA VAL A 111 5.74 -6.37 3.89
C VAL A 111 6.74 -5.33 4.39
N PRO A 112 8.04 -5.63 4.56
CA PRO A 112 9.02 -4.60 4.89
C PRO A 112 9.07 -3.48 3.85
N ALA A 113 9.08 -3.80 2.55
CA ALA A 113 9.16 -2.79 1.50
C ALA A 113 7.98 -1.80 1.56
N VAL A 114 6.75 -2.30 1.64
CA VAL A 114 5.56 -1.44 1.74
C VAL A 114 5.55 -0.65 3.05
N ALA A 115 5.92 -1.27 4.18
CA ALA A 115 6.00 -0.55 5.46
C ALA A 115 6.99 0.62 5.42
N HIS A 116 8.13 0.42 4.75
CA HIS A 116 9.11 1.48 4.51
C HIS A 116 8.59 2.59 3.61
N ILE A 117 7.87 2.25 2.53
CA ILE A 117 7.27 3.23 1.60
C ILE A 117 6.23 4.11 2.31
N ILE A 118 5.34 3.51 3.11
CA ILE A 118 4.28 4.24 3.81
C ILE A 118 4.76 4.92 5.10
N GLY A 119 6.02 4.69 5.50
CA GLY A 119 6.63 5.29 6.69
C GLY A 119 6.19 4.68 8.03
N LEU A 120 5.64 3.46 8.02
CA LEU A 120 5.13 2.78 9.21
C LEU A 120 6.24 1.97 9.90
N ARG A 121 6.51 2.26 11.18
CA ARG A 121 7.47 1.51 11.99
C ARG A 121 6.84 0.21 12.47
N THR A 122 7.31 -0.92 11.95
CA THR A 122 6.73 -2.24 12.24
C THR A 122 7.75 -3.36 12.39
N CYS A 123 7.35 -4.40 13.13
CA CYS A 123 7.99 -5.71 13.16
C CYS A 123 7.18 -6.78 12.42
N ALA A 124 6.15 -6.38 11.65
CA ALA A 124 5.31 -7.27 10.88
C ALA A 124 6.17 -7.98 9.82
N LEU A 125 6.05 -9.31 9.81
CA LEU A 125 6.67 -10.19 8.81
C LEU A 125 5.63 -10.82 7.88
N ARG A 126 4.35 -10.54 8.13
CA ARG A 126 3.21 -11.11 7.41
C ARG A 126 2.24 -10.01 6.99
N PRO A 127 1.62 -10.11 5.81
CA PRO A 127 0.66 -9.12 5.35
C PRO A 127 -0.50 -8.90 6.34
N ASP A 128 -1.05 -9.95 6.98
CA ASP A 128 -2.08 -9.83 8.02
C ASP A 128 -1.64 -9.00 9.23
N ALA A 129 -0.37 -9.09 9.62
CA ALA A 129 0.16 -8.30 10.72
C ALA A 129 0.34 -6.83 10.31
N LEU A 130 0.79 -6.58 9.07
CA LEU A 130 0.89 -5.24 8.53
C LEU A 130 -0.49 -4.60 8.39
N PHE A 131 -1.49 -5.33 7.89
CA PHE A 131 -2.88 -4.89 7.76
C PHE A 131 -3.43 -4.35 9.09
N ARG A 132 -3.36 -5.17 10.15
CA ARG A 132 -3.80 -4.76 11.49
C ARG A 132 -3.06 -3.53 11.99
N GLN A 133 -1.79 -3.39 11.67
CA GLN A 133 -1.02 -2.22 12.08
C GLN A 133 -1.35 -0.98 11.27
N CYS A 134 -1.63 -1.09 9.97
CA CYS A 134 -2.16 0.03 9.20
C CYS A 134 -3.45 0.55 9.84
N LEU A 135 -4.41 -0.33 10.14
CA LEU A 135 -5.65 0.07 10.80
C LEU A 135 -5.41 0.69 12.19
N ALA A 136 -4.53 0.09 13.00
CA ALA A 136 -4.20 0.60 14.33
C ALA A 136 -3.49 1.97 14.31
N ASN A 137 -2.90 2.37 13.17
CA ASN A 137 -2.20 3.64 12.99
C ASN A 137 -2.97 4.62 12.10
N GLY A 138 -4.30 4.49 12.01
CA GLY A 138 -5.16 5.45 11.31
C GLY A 138 -5.36 5.16 9.82
N GLY A 139 -5.03 3.95 9.36
CA GLY A 139 -5.42 3.47 8.04
C GLY A 139 -6.92 3.20 7.97
N GLU A 140 -7.52 3.52 6.83
CA GLU A 140 -8.95 3.38 6.57
C GLU A 140 -9.18 2.43 5.40
N ILE A 141 -10.12 1.50 5.55
CA ILE A 141 -10.52 0.61 4.46
C ILE A 141 -11.36 1.43 3.46
N VAL A 142 -10.87 1.55 2.23
CA VAL A 142 -11.53 2.32 1.14
C VAL A 142 -11.91 1.44 -0.06
N GLY A 143 -11.37 0.22 -0.08
CA GLY A 143 -11.73 -0.87 -0.98
C GLY A 143 -11.93 -2.14 -0.17
N ARG A 144 -11.93 -3.32 -0.76
CA ARG A 144 -12.82 -4.36 -0.21
C ARG A 144 -12.37 -5.03 1.10
N GLU A 145 -13.17 -4.87 2.15
CA GLU A 145 -13.44 -5.92 3.14
C GLU A 145 -14.95 -5.90 3.47
N GLY A 146 -15.73 -6.82 2.89
CA GLY A 146 -17.14 -7.08 3.23
C GLY A 146 -18.24 -6.50 2.32
N GLN A 147 -17.90 -5.76 1.25
CA GLN A 147 -18.81 -5.15 0.26
C GLN A 147 -20.15 -4.63 0.81
N ASN A 148 -20.15 -3.47 1.46
CA ASN A 148 -21.37 -2.66 1.53
C ASN A 148 -21.47 -1.85 0.23
N ASP A 149 -22.00 -2.50 -0.81
CA ASP A 149 -22.65 -1.85 -1.93
C ASP A 149 -24.15 -2.22 -1.86
N ASP A 150 -24.92 -1.57 -0.97
CA ASP A 150 -26.39 -1.57 -1.07
C ASP A 150 -26.83 -0.25 -1.74
N PRO A 151 -27.06 -0.25 -3.07
CA PRO A 151 -27.92 0.72 -3.73
C PRO A 151 -29.28 0.11 -4.13
N GLU A 152 -29.77 -0.94 -3.46
CA GLU A 152 -31.12 -1.48 -3.66
C GLU A 152 -32.10 -1.00 -2.58
N ASN A 153 -32.48 0.27 -2.64
CA ASN A 153 -33.84 0.70 -2.27
C ASN A 153 -34.24 1.97 -3.04
N GLN A 154 -34.23 1.87 -4.37
CA GLN A 154 -34.98 2.77 -5.26
C GLN A 154 -35.65 1.91 -6.34
N GLY A 155 -36.83 1.39 -6.01
CA GLY A 155 -37.74 0.70 -6.90
C GLY A 155 -39.13 0.68 -6.28
#